data_AF-A0A7R9Y7T7-F1
#
_entry.id   AF-A0A7R9Y7T7-F1
#
_cell.length_a   1.000
_cell.length_b   1.000
_cell.length_c   1.000
_cell.angle_alpha   90.00
_cell.angle_beta   90.00
_cell.angle_gamma   90.00
#
_symmetry.space_group_name_H-M   'P 1'
#
loop_
_entity.id
_entity.type
_entity.pdbx_description
1 polymer ?
#
loop_
_entity_poly.entity_id
_entity_poly.type
_entity_poly.pdbx_seq_one_letter_code
_entity_poly.pdbx_strand_id
1 'polypeptide(L)'
;LTGTVMQNSYDELWCLLDWACPGSLGGLKAFKEYYSKYMQQAQRFGADDYTLGRGRDRADQLKRLLRRYVLKRTKKVVLAGQLPEKSDNVVFCELSPLQRRVYRRLLDSPDMQLLVRFAEDCDCGSGERRSSCCYAAPPDGVAGNEEQYPIWHNYDHTEHRACPHCMSLVYINILLRLS
;
A
#
# COMPACT_ATOMS: atom_id res chain seq x y z
N LEU A 1 16.31 -20.76 -14.29
CA LEU A 1 16.55 -19.56 -15.13
C LEU A 1 15.35 -18.64 -14.95
N THR A 2 15.52 -17.41 -14.45
CA THR A 2 14.40 -16.45 -14.28
C THR A 2 14.67 -15.19 -15.11
N GLY A 3 13.64 -14.66 -15.75
CA GLY A 3 13.72 -13.42 -16.54
C GLY A 3 13.84 -12.16 -15.67
N THR A 4 13.46 -12.23 -14.39
CA THR A 4 13.55 -11.11 -13.45
C THR A 4 13.67 -11.66 -12.02
N VAL A 5 14.82 -11.43 -11.37
CA VAL A 5 15.13 -12.04 -10.05
C VAL A 5 14.33 -11.42 -8.91
N MET A 6 13.85 -10.18 -9.07
CA MET A 6 13.16 -9.44 -8.03
C MET A 6 11.86 -8.93 -8.64
N GLN A 7 10.77 -9.67 -8.43
CA GLN A 7 9.47 -9.29 -8.98
C GLN A 7 8.62 -8.56 -7.96
N ASN A 8 8.53 -9.00 -6.68
CA ASN A 8 7.66 -8.28 -5.73
C ASN A 8 8.13 -8.23 -4.26
N SER A 9 9.12 -9.01 -3.84
CA SER A 9 9.60 -8.97 -2.45
C SER A 9 11.08 -9.35 -2.29
N TYR A 10 11.75 -8.77 -1.30
CA TYR A 10 13.08 -9.20 -0.87
C TYR A 10 13.09 -10.64 -0.34
N ASP A 11 11.93 -11.11 0.13
CA ASP A 11 11.77 -12.47 0.62
C ASP A 11 11.85 -13.49 -0.53
N GLU A 12 11.30 -13.16 -1.71
CA GLU A 12 11.42 -13.99 -2.91
C GLU A 12 12.88 -14.12 -3.33
N LEU A 13 13.62 -13.01 -3.30
CA LEU A 13 15.06 -13.00 -3.58
C LEU A 13 15.81 -13.93 -2.64
N TRP A 14 15.52 -13.86 -1.33
CA TRP A 14 16.14 -14.75 -0.35
C TRP A 14 15.80 -16.21 -0.62
N CYS A 15 14.52 -16.53 -0.82
CA CYS A 15 14.06 -17.90 -1.09
C CYS A 15 14.73 -18.50 -2.35
N LEU A 16 14.82 -17.73 -3.44
CA LEU A 16 15.45 -18.17 -4.67
C LEU A 16 16.95 -18.45 -4.48
N LEU A 17 17.64 -17.60 -3.72
CA LEU A 17 19.07 -17.76 -3.48
C LEU A 17 19.38 -18.85 -2.48
N ASP A 18 18.58 -19.01 -1.43
CA ASP A 18 18.75 -20.10 -0.47
C ASP A 18 18.45 -21.45 -1.13
N TRP A 19 17.45 -21.51 -2.02
CA TRP A 19 17.20 -22.71 -2.82
C TRP A 19 18.36 -23.04 -3.79
N ALA A 20 18.90 -22.04 -4.49
CA ALA A 20 19.96 -22.26 -5.48
C ALA A 20 21.36 -22.43 -4.85
N CYS A 21 21.62 -21.76 -3.74
CA CYS A 21 22.89 -21.74 -3.01
C CYS A 21 22.61 -21.57 -1.51
N PRO A 22 22.31 -22.69 -0.80
CA PRO A 22 21.94 -22.66 0.61
C PRO A 22 22.95 -21.93 1.48
N GLY A 23 22.47 -21.10 2.40
CA GLY A 23 23.31 -20.34 3.34
C GLY A 23 24.04 -19.13 2.73
N SER A 24 23.86 -18.83 1.44
CA SER A 24 24.51 -17.71 0.74
C SER A 24 24.18 -16.32 1.32
N LEU A 25 23.01 -16.17 1.94
CA LEU A 25 22.52 -14.93 2.56
C LEU A 25 22.28 -15.06 4.08
N GLY A 26 22.66 -16.20 4.67
CA GLY A 26 22.30 -16.55 6.05
C GLY A 26 20.81 -16.87 6.19
N GLY A 27 20.34 -17.00 7.45
CA GLY A 27 18.94 -17.33 7.73
C GLY A 27 17.96 -16.20 7.37
N LEU A 28 16.72 -16.56 7.00
CA LEU A 28 15.68 -15.62 6.58
C LEU A 28 15.44 -14.50 7.58
N LYS A 29 15.40 -14.81 8.89
CA LYS A 29 15.17 -13.82 9.94
C LYS A 29 16.28 -12.75 9.97
N ALA A 30 17.54 -13.20 9.92
CA ALA A 30 18.70 -12.31 9.90
C ALA A 30 18.70 -11.45 8.62
N PHE A 31 18.35 -12.05 7.48
CA PHE A 31 18.23 -11.33 6.22
C PHE A 31 17.16 -10.22 6.29
N LYS A 32 15.97 -10.53 6.83
CA LYS A 32 14.89 -9.55 7.00
C LYS A 32 15.28 -8.39 7.90
N GLU A 33 15.87 -8.67 9.05
CA GLU A 33 16.27 -7.66 10.03
C GLU A 33 17.40 -6.77 9.52
N TYR A 34 18.34 -7.34 8.77
CA TYR A 34 19.54 -6.65 8.34
C TYR A 34 19.37 -5.91 6.99
N TYR A 35 18.65 -6.51 6.03
CA TYR A 35 18.43 -5.97 4.69
C TYR A 35 16.99 -5.50 4.48
N SER A 36 16.01 -6.44 4.43
CA SER A 36 14.67 -6.14 3.94
C SER A 36 14.02 -4.97 4.69
N LYS A 37 14.10 -4.95 6.02
CA LYS A 37 13.45 -3.94 6.87
C LYS A 37 13.91 -2.52 6.53
N TYR A 38 15.22 -2.28 6.50
CA TYR A 38 15.77 -0.94 6.26
C TYR A 38 15.59 -0.50 4.80
N MET A 39 15.68 -1.43 3.85
CA MET A 39 15.45 -1.13 2.44
C MET A 39 13.98 -0.79 2.17
N GLN A 40 13.03 -1.50 2.80
CA GLN A 40 11.60 -1.18 2.73
C GLN A 40 11.27 0.15 3.41
N GLN A 41 11.86 0.44 4.57
CA GLN A 41 11.65 1.72 5.25
C GLN A 41 12.13 2.90 4.39
N ALA A 42 13.26 2.76 3.72
CA ALA A 42 13.79 3.78 2.81
C ALA A 42 12.95 3.97 1.53
N GLN A 43 12.07 3.03 1.18
CA GLN A 43 11.15 3.17 0.05
C GLN A 43 9.83 3.84 0.41
N ARG A 44 9.54 4.03 1.70
CA ARG A 44 8.30 4.68 2.14
C ARG A 44 8.33 6.16 1.82
N PHE A 45 7.16 6.68 1.44
CA PHE A 45 6.98 8.12 1.28
C PHE A 45 7.24 8.83 2.62
N GLY A 46 8.04 9.90 2.58
CA GLY A 46 8.39 10.68 3.78
C GLY A 46 9.48 10.06 4.67
N ALA A 47 10.28 9.11 4.17
CA ALA A 47 11.45 8.62 4.89
C ALA A 47 12.48 9.74 5.12
N ASP A 48 13.07 9.79 6.31
CA ASP A 48 14.11 10.75 6.68
C ASP A 48 15.47 10.42 6.03
N ASP A 49 16.33 11.43 5.92
CA ASP A 49 17.64 11.30 5.25
C ASP A 49 18.51 10.20 5.85
N TYR A 50 18.44 9.99 7.17
CA TYR A 50 19.17 8.92 7.84
C TYR A 50 18.67 7.54 7.40
N THR A 51 17.36 7.31 7.36
CA THR A 51 16.76 6.06 6.87
C THR A 51 17.07 5.84 5.39
N LEU A 52 17.02 6.88 4.56
CA LEU A 52 17.39 6.82 3.15
C LEU A 52 18.85 6.39 2.96
N GLY A 53 19.78 7.00 3.70
CA GLY A 53 21.20 6.64 3.66
C GLY A 53 21.42 5.19 4.08
N ARG A 54 20.84 4.78 5.21
CA ARG A 54 20.91 3.39 5.71
C ARG A 54 20.34 2.38 4.71
N GLY A 55 19.22 2.69 4.07
CA GLY A 55 18.62 1.84 3.05
C GLY A 55 19.52 1.66 1.83
N ARG A 56 20.16 2.74 1.36
CA ARG A 56 21.13 2.71 0.25
C ARG A 56 22.35 1.86 0.59
N ASP A 57 22.91 2.03 1.78
CA ASP A 57 24.08 1.25 2.24
C ASP A 57 23.78 -0.26 2.24
N ARG A 58 22.61 -0.65 2.76
CA ARG A 58 22.15 -2.05 2.75
C ARG A 58 21.92 -2.58 1.35
N ALA A 59 21.32 -1.77 0.47
CA ALA A 59 21.10 -2.15 -0.92
C ALA A 59 22.42 -2.40 -1.67
N ASP A 60 23.41 -1.53 -1.47
CA ASP A 60 24.72 -1.66 -2.11
C ASP A 60 25.53 -2.83 -1.56
N GLN A 61 25.47 -3.07 -0.25
CA GLN A 61 26.06 -4.25 0.36
C GLN A 61 25.44 -5.53 -0.20
N LEU A 62 24.11 -5.61 -0.26
CA LEU A 62 23.42 -6.77 -0.82
C LEU A 62 23.79 -6.97 -2.30
N LYS A 63 23.81 -5.89 -3.09
CA LYS A 63 24.21 -5.94 -4.50
C LYS A 63 25.63 -6.49 -4.70
N ARG A 64 26.57 -6.15 -3.81
CA ARG A 64 27.94 -6.73 -3.84
C ARG A 64 27.93 -8.22 -3.53
N LEU A 65 27.14 -8.67 -2.56
CA LEU A 65 26.99 -10.11 -2.26
C LEU A 65 26.40 -10.86 -3.45
N LEU A 66 25.32 -10.32 -4.05
CA LEU A 66 24.59 -10.93 -5.15
C LEU A 66 25.45 -11.13 -6.41
N ARG A 67 26.46 -10.28 -6.66
CA ARG A 67 27.35 -10.40 -7.83
C ARG A 67 28.05 -11.75 -7.92
N ARG A 68 28.24 -12.46 -6.80
CA ARG A 68 28.88 -13.79 -6.78
C ARG A 68 27.95 -14.91 -7.25
N TYR A 69 26.64 -14.73 -7.10
CA TYR A 69 25.64 -15.77 -7.33
C TYR A 69 24.72 -15.46 -8.52
N VAL A 70 24.59 -14.20 -8.89
CA VAL A 70 23.65 -13.72 -9.91
C VAL A 70 24.42 -13.23 -11.13
N LEU A 71 24.28 -13.96 -12.23
CA LEU A 71 24.71 -13.51 -13.55
C LEU A 71 23.55 -12.75 -14.23
N LYS A 72 23.70 -11.43 -14.38
CA LYS A 72 22.71 -10.60 -15.10
C LYS A 72 23.35 -10.00 -16.35
N ARG A 73 22.88 -10.40 -17.52
CA ARG A 73 23.19 -9.74 -18.80
C ARG A 73 22.09 -8.75 -19.12
N THR A 74 22.45 -7.50 -19.36
CA THR A 74 21.47 -6.46 -19.74
C THR A 74 21.36 -6.41 -21.25
N LYS A 75 20.17 -6.05 -21.76
CA LYS A 75 19.98 -5.79 -23.20
C LYS A 75 20.98 -4.75 -23.71
N LYS A 76 21.34 -3.76 -22.89
CA LYS A 76 22.38 -2.78 -23.20
C LYS A 76 23.74 -3.41 -23.50
N VAL A 77 24.14 -4.46 -22.79
CA VAL A 77 25.44 -5.12 -23.02
C VAL A 77 25.37 -6.08 -24.20
N VAL A 78 24.26 -6.79 -24.37
CA VAL A 78 24.15 -7.89 -25.36
C VAL A 78 23.71 -7.41 -26.73
N LEU A 79 22.84 -6.39 -26.79
CA LEU A 79 22.14 -5.94 -28.00
C LEU A 79 22.43 -4.47 -28.31
N ALA A 80 23.56 -3.94 -27.83
CA ALA A 80 24.00 -2.58 -28.12
C ALA A 80 24.01 -2.33 -29.64
N GLY A 81 23.29 -1.31 -30.09
CA GLY A 81 23.23 -0.91 -31.50
C GLY A 81 22.40 -1.82 -32.41
N GLN A 82 21.80 -2.89 -31.88
CA GLN A 82 20.95 -3.82 -32.65
C GLN A 82 19.46 -3.56 -32.48
N LEU A 83 19.08 -2.76 -31.47
CA LEU A 83 17.69 -2.43 -31.17
C LEU A 83 17.46 -0.94 -31.41
N PRO A 84 16.28 -0.55 -31.92
CA PRO A 84 15.87 0.85 -31.97
C PRO A 84 15.77 1.41 -30.54
N GLU A 85 15.84 2.74 -30.43
CA GLU A 85 15.65 3.41 -29.14
C GLU A 85 14.25 3.15 -28.58
N LYS A 86 14.18 2.92 -27.26
CA LYS A 86 12.92 2.76 -26.56
C LYS A 86 12.34 4.15 -26.27
N SER A 87 11.23 4.49 -26.92
CA SER A 87 10.43 5.66 -26.58
C SER A 87 9.26 5.27 -25.67
N ASP A 88 9.20 5.83 -24.47
CA ASP A 88 8.05 5.67 -23.58
C ASP A 88 7.19 6.95 -23.66
N ASN A 89 5.96 6.82 -24.14
CA ASN A 89 5.02 7.93 -24.27
C ASN A 89 3.96 7.83 -23.18
N VAL A 90 3.85 8.86 -22.35
CA VAL A 90 2.77 8.99 -21.35
C VAL A 90 1.66 9.82 -21.97
N VAL A 91 0.50 9.21 -22.21
CA VAL A 91 -0.68 9.89 -22.76
C VAL A 91 -1.65 10.16 -21.62
N PHE A 92 -1.92 11.44 -21.36
CA PHE A 92 -2.92 11.85 -20.39
C PHE A 92 -4.31 11.79 -21.04
N CYS A 93 -5.14 10.86 -20.58
CA CYS A 93 -6.52 10.72 -21.04
C CYS A 93 -7.46 11.40 -20.04
N GLU A 94 -8.17 12.43 -20.47
CA GLU A 94 -9.24 13.02 -19.66
C GLU A 94 -10.45 12.09 -19.57
N LEU A 95 -11.15 12.14 -18.44
CA LEU A 95 -12.46 11.52 -18.31
C LEU A 95 -13.46 12.19 -19.25
N SER A 96 -14.22 11.38 -19.99
CA SER A 96 -15.34 11.85 -20.79
C SER A 96 -16.39 12.56 -19.90
N PRO A 97 -17.28 13.40 -20.49
CA PRO A 97 -18.33 14.09 -19.71
C PRO A 97 -19.23 13.14 -18.91
N LEU A 98 -19.50 11.93 -19.41
CA LEU A 98 -20.27 10.92 -18.70
C LEU A 98 -19.45 10.34 -17.52
N GLN A 99 -18.22 9.90 -17.76
CA GLN A 99 -17.35 9.36 -16.73
C GLN A 99 -17.11 10.38 -15.61
N ARG A 100 -16.90 11.65 -15.95
CA ARG A 100 -16.73 12.73 -14.98
C ARG A 100 -17.96 12.93 -14.10
N ARG A 101 -19.17 12.86 -14.67
CA ARG A 101 -20.42 12.94 -13.89
C ARG A 101 -20.59 11.74 -12.96
N VAL A 102 -20.36 10.52 -13.46
CA VAL A 102 -20.47 9.31 -12.65
C VAL A 102 -19.43 9.32 -11.53
N TYR A 103 -18.20 9.70 -11.84
CA TYR A 103 -17.12 9.81 -10.86
C TYR A 103 -17.42 10.83 -9.77
N ARG A 104 -17.93 12.02 -10.12
CA ARG A 104 -18.36 13.01 -9.11
C ARG A 104 -19.49 12.49 -8.23
N ARG A 105 -20.53 11.89 -8.82
CA ARG A 105 -21.62 11.26 -8.04
C ARG A 105 -21.14 10.17 -7.10
N LEU A 106 -20.16 9.38 -7.54
CA LEU A 106 -19.53 8.36 -6.69
C LEU A 106 -18.76 9.00 -5.54
N LEU A 107 -17.95 10.04 -5.81
CA LEU A 107 -17.22 10.76 -4.76
C LEU A 107 -18.17 11.44 -3.76
N ASP A 108 -19.29 11.98 -4.23
CA ASP A 108 -20.30 12.63 -3.40
C ASP A 108 -21.17 11.62 -2.62
N SER A 109 -21.03 10.31 -2.88
CA SER A 109 -21.82 9.30 -2.17
C SER A 109 -21.45 9.25 -0.68
N PRO A 110 -22.41 9.00 0.22
CA PRO A 110 -22.13 8.88 1.66
C PRO A 110 -21.01 7.88 1.97
N ASP A 111 -20.98 6.76 1.24
CA ASP A 111 -19.98 5.71 1.37
C ASP A 111 -18.56 6.19 1.04
N MET A 112 -18.39 6.94 -0.06
CA MET A 112 -17.06 7.46 -0.44
C MET A 112 -16.65 8.66 0.41
N GLN A 113 -17.59 9.44 0.92
CA GLN A 113 -17.25 10.55 1.83
C GLN A 113 -16.61 10.04 3.13
N LEU A 114 -17.02 8.87 3.61
CA LEU A 114 -16.36 8.21 4.75
C LEU A 114 -14.90 7.86 4.46
N LEU A 115 -14.60 7.50 3.21
CA LEU A 115 -13.24 7.22 2.75
C LEU A 115 -12.39 8.47 2.62
N VAL A 116 -12.92 9.48 1.94
CA VAL A 116 -12.19 10.73 1.71
C VAL A 116 -11.81 11.39 3.03
N ARG A 117 -12.70 11.31 4.02
CA ARG A 117 -12.53 11.95 5.32
C ARG A 117 -11.93 11.03 6.38
N PHE A 118 -11.42 9.85 6.03
CA PHE A 118 -11.01 8.83 7.01
C PHE A 118 -9.97 9.32 8.03
N ALA A 119 -9.09 10.25 7.62
CA ALA A 119 -8.00 10.77 8.43
C ALA A 119 -8.38 12.01 9.26
N GLU A 120 -9.55 12.61 9.01
CA GLU A 120 -10.02 13.77 9.76
C GLU A 120 -10.46 13.37 11.17
N ASP A 121 -10.47 14.37 12.06
CA ASP A 121 -11.05 14.22 13.38
C ASP A 121 -12.55 13.96 13.28
N CYS A 122 -13.04 13.09 14.17
CA CYS A 122 -14.45 12.78 14.21
C CYS A 122 -15.22 13.93 14.87
N ASP A 123 -16.35 14.32 14.28
CA ASP A 123 -17.28 15.31 14.84
C ASP A 123 -18.16 14.71 15.97
N CYS A 124 -17.94 13.43 16.32
CA CYS A 124 -18.55 12.75 17.47
C CYS A 124 -18.10 13.33 18.84
N GLY A 125 -17.12 14.24 18.87
CA GLY A 125 -16.59 14.85 20.09
C GLY A 125 -15.68 13.93 20.93
N SER A 126 -15.39 12.72 20.44
CA SER A 126 -14.54 11.74 21.15
C SER A 126 -13.05 12.10 21.16
N GLY A 127 -12.62 13.03 20.31
CA GLY A 127 -11.19 13.30 20.07
C GLY A 127 -10.47 12.22 19.23
N GLU A 128 -11.19 11.21 18.76
CA GLU A 128 -10.65 10.16 17.88
C GLU A 128 -10.77 10.54 16.40
N ARG A 129 -9.90 9.98 15.56
CA ARG A 129 -10.02 10.09 14.10
C ARG A 129 -11.25 9.33 13.59
N ARG A 130 -11.81 9.74 12.46
CA ARG A 130 -12.92 9.03 11.79
C ARG A 130 -12.59 7.57 11.45
N SER A 131 -11.33 7.24 11.22
CA SER A 131 -10.86 5.86 11.05
C SER A 131 -11.04 4.97 12.30
N SER A 132 -11.20 5.60 13.46
CA SER A 132 -11.17 4.97 14.78
C SER A 132 -12.43 5.23 15.62
N CYS A 133 -13.21 6.29 15.35
CA CYS A 133 -14.51 6.55 16.00
C CYS A 133 -15.62 5.78 15.24
N CYS A 134 -16.28 4.85 15.94
CA CYS A 134 -17.48 4.17 15.45
C CYS A 134 -18.78 5.00 15.63
N TYR A 135 -18.67 6.28 16.01
CA TYR A 135 -19.79 7.15 16.39
C TYR A 135 -20.73 6.46 17.39
N ALA A 136 -20.30 6.23 18.62
CA ALA A 136 -21.05 5.40 19.58
C ALA A 136 -22.45 5.94 20.01
N ALA A 137 -22.84 7.16 19.62
CA ALA A 137 -24.23 7.66 19.62
C ALA A 137 -24.27 9.02 18.91
N PRO A 138 -25.40 9.43 18.27
CA PRO A 138 -25.61 10.84 18.00
C PRO A 138 -25.68 11.60 19.33
N PRO A 139 -25.00 12.77 19.46
CA PRO A 139 -24.83 13.47 20.73
C PRO A 139 -26.14 13.89 21.43
N ASP A 140 -27.27 13.89 20.72
CA ASP A 140 -28.53 14.42 21.23
C ASP A 140 -29.58 13.36 21.56
N GLY A 141 -29.28 12.06 21.43
CA GLY A 141 -30.24 10.99 21.75
C GLY A 141 -31.52 10.96 20.87
N VAL A 142 -31.60 11.84 19.87
CA VAL A 142 -32.66 11.84 18.87
C VAL A 142 -32.19 10.97 17.71
N ALA A 143 -32.91 9.88 17.45
CA ALA A 143 -32.74 9.08 16.24
C ALA A 143 -32.84 10.01 15.03
N GLY A 144 -31.71 10.34 14.41
CA GLY A 144 -31.67 11.13 13.18
C GLY A 144 -32.49 10.44 12.09
N ASN A 145 -33.27 11.21 11.34
CA ASN A 145 -34.14 10.74 10.26
C ASN A 145 -33.40 9.77 9.31
N GLU A 146 -34.10 8.73 8.86
CA GLU A 146 -33.62 7.65 7.96
C GLU A 146 -32.82 8.13 6.74
N GLU A 147 -33.13 9.33 6.21
CA GLU A 147 -32.45 9.90 5.04
C GLU A 147 -31.03 10.40 5.33
N GLN A 148 -30.70 10.71 6.59
CA GLN A 148 -29.43 11.35 6.95
C GLN A 148 -28.32 10.32 7.23
N TYR A 149 -28.69 9.08 7.52
CA TYR A 149 -27.77 7.99 7.83
C TYR A 149 -28.28 6.63 7.30
N PRO A 150 -28.34 6.42 5.98
CA PRO A 150 -28.96 5.23 5.38
C PRO A 150 -28.28 3.89 5.74
N ILE A 151 -27.04 3.92 6.23
CA ILE A 151 -26.29 2.73 6.67
C ILE A 151 -26.54 2.42 8.16
N TRP A 152 -27.02 3.40 8.93
CA TRP A 152 -27.15 3.32 10.38
C TRP A 152 -28.36 2.53 10.84
N HIS A 153 -29.51 2.66 10.18
CA HIS A 153 -30.77 2.10 10.67
C HIS A 153 -31.05 0.65 10.26
N ASN A 154 -30.21 0.04 9.43
CA ASN A 154 -30.44 -1.32 8.95
C ASN A 154 -29.97 -2.43 9.91
N TYR A 155 -29.26 -2.11 11.00
CA TYR A 155 -28.68 -3.13 11.90
C TYR A 155 -28.67 -2.71 13.37
N ASP A 156 -29.11 -3.61 14.24
CA ASP A 156 -29.20 -3.47 15.69
C ASP A 156 -27.80 -3.26 16.31
N HIS A 157 -27.61 -2.12 16.99
CA HIS A 157 -26.31 -1.64 17.52
C HIS A 157 -26.05 -2.10 18.97
N THR A 158 -26.73 -3.15 19.44
CA THR A 158 -26.58 -3.63 20.82
C THR A 158 -25.32 -4.48 21.05
N GLU A 159 -24.72 -5.07 20.01
CA GLU A 159 -23.49 -5.86 20.12
C GLU A 159 -22.50 -5.55 18.97
N HIS A 160 -21.39 -4.89 19.32
CA HIS A 160 -20.35 -4.40 18.41
C HIS A 160 -19.61 -5.48 17.57
N ARG A 161 -19.96 -6.77 17.67
CA ARG A 161 -19.42 -7.83 16.80
C ARG A 161 -20.09 -7.91 15.42
N ALA A 162 -21.21 -7.21 15.21
CA ALA A 162 -21.99 -7.28 13.97
C ALA A 162 -22.11 -5.94 13.22
N CYS A 163 -21.35 -4.90 13.60
CA CYS A 163 -21.45 -3.57 12.97
C CYS A 163 -20.82 -3.57 11.56
N PRO A 164 -21.58 -3.26 10.48
CA PRO A 164 -21.06 -3.23 9.11
C PRO A 164 -19.95 -2.18 8.90
N HIS A 165 -19.93 -1.12 9.73
CA HIS A 165 -18.89 -0.09 9.71
C HIS A 165 -17.51 -0.58 10.20
N CYS A 166 -17.45 -1.62 11.04
CA CYS A 166 -16.18 -2.25 11.42
C CYS A 166 -15.55 -3.01 10.24
N MET A 167 -16.36 -3.68 9.42
CA MET A 167 -15.84 -4.43 8.27
C MET A 167 -15.39 -3.49 7.15
N SER A 168 -16.17 -2.48 6.80
CA SER A 168 -15.81 -1.54 5.73
C SER A 168 -14.57 -0.71 6.10
N LEU A 169 -14.47 -0.13 7.30
CA LEU A 169 -13.30 0.66 7.70
C LEU A 169 -12.01 -0.18 7.82
N VAL A 170 -12.10 -1.45 8.24
CA VAL A 170 -10.96 -2.37 8.26
C VAL A 170 -10.53 -2.77 6.85
N TYR A 171 -11.47 -3.12 5.96
CA TYR A 171 -11.15 -3.43 4.56
C TYR A 171 -10.54 -2.23 3.82
N ILE A 172 -11.01 -1.03 4.13
CA ILE A 172 -10.51 0.22 3.59
C ILE A 172 -9.09 0.53 4.11
N ASN A 173 -8.82 0.33 5.40
CA ASN A 173 -7.48 0.46 5.96
C ASN A 173 -6.50 -0.54 5.32
N ILE A 174 -6.98 -1.75 5.03
CA ILE A 174 -6.21 -2.77 4.32
C ILE A 174 -5.94 -2.35 2.87
N LEU A 175 -6.95 -1.87 2.14
CA LEU A 175 -6.79 -1.41 0.75
C LEU A 175 -5.83 -0.21 0.63
N LEU A 176 -5.88 0.75 1.56
CA LEU A 176 -4.97 1.91 1.59
C LEU A 176 -3.53 1.57 2.02
N ARG A 177 -3.31 0.42 2.70
CA ARG A 177 -1.97 -0.06 3.05
C ARG A 177 -1.34 -0.93 1.97
N LEU A 178 -2.12 -1.36 0.98
CA LEU A 178 -1.68 -2.18 -0.16
C LEU A 178 -1.31 -1.35 -1.39
N SER A 179 -1.69 -0.07 -1.43
CA SER A 179 -1.24 0.94 -2.41
C SER A 179 0.01 1.68 -1.94
#